data_AF-A0A9P3FYW0-F1
#
_entry.id   AF-A0A9P3FYW0-F1
#
_cell.length_a   1.000
_cell.length_b   1.000
_cell.length_c   1.000
_cell.angle_alpha   90.00
_cell.angle_beta   90.00
_cell.angle_gamma   90.00
#
_symmetry.space_group_name_H-M   'P 1'
#
loop_
_entity.id
_entity.type
_entity.pdbx_description
1 polymer ?
#
loop_
_entity_poly.entity_id
_entity_poly.type
_entity_poly.pdbx_seq_one_letter_code
_entity_poly.pdbx_strand_id
1 'polypeptide(L)'
;MSPHPKDPGPSKQSFTPPPSLADSTQTSSVNLDPPPPPPPPPPPTTPPEENDETNSTPPVPFTPPPEQSHDSSDPQSDLPLLRPVGIGNYGNPPFDTYRFFRELEKAFPTPTARSLMRATRALLVDRVGRVRREGLTVKDIESQAYLFKAALSELRTELTMLTRNESAAMSTASSALRRDVDALDGRMKEDLANLKHEIQMELDSRKNEAKNDLKQMDIEIESILNSKLVTLGELRTAMEEVKWDNMRKSVVALGGFLLVIVVSMEFLYVTTKKEVKKAPPPELIQFDGESLQYIT
;
A
#
# COMPACT_ATOMS: atom_id res chain seq x y z
N MET A 1 38.06 -1.79 33.17
CA MET A 1 37.11 -0.95 33.92
C MET A 1 37.11 0.41 33.25
N SER A 2 36.15 0.65 32.35
CA SER A 2 36.04 1.91 31.59
C SER A 2 35.70 3.08 32.52
N PRO A 3 36.02 4.32 32.12
CA PRO A 3 34.94 5.17 31.65
C PRO A 3 35.27 6.03 30.42
N HIS A 4 34.21 6.30 29.65
CA HIS A 4 34.11 7.17 28.48
C HIS A 4 34.05 8.66 28.89
N PRO A 5 34.60 9.60 28.09
CA PRO A 5 34.41 11.04 28.31
C PRO A 5 33.23 11.64 27.51
N LYS A 6 32.73 12.76 28.02
CA LYS A 6 31.61 13.59 27.56
C LYS A 6 31.91 14.38 26.26
N ASP A 7 30.83 14.63 25.50
CA ASP A 7 30.66 15.51 24.33
C ASP A 7 31.27 16.92 24.42
N PRO A 8 31.63 17.54 23.26
CA PRO A 8 31.61 18.98 23.07
C PRO A 8 30.49 19.44 22.11
N GLY A 9 29.83 20.55 22.48
CA GLY A 9 28.77 21.21 21.68
C GLY A 9 29.27 21.97 20.44
N PRO A 10 28.35 22.48 19.60
CA PRO A 10 28.66 22.85 18.22
C PRO A 10 29.09 24.31 18.03
N SER A 11 30.05 24.47 17.10
CA SER A 11 30.69 25.70 16.65
C SER A 11 29.80 26.55 15.73
N LYS A 12 29.83 27.87 15.91
CA LYS A 12 29.28 28.88 15.00
C LYS A 12 30.19 29.06 13.79
N GLN A 13 29.65 29.04 12.56
CA GLN A 13 30.32 29.62 11.38
C GLN A 13 29.30 30.33 10.47
N SER A 14 29.68 31.56 10.11
CA SER A 14 29.02 32.50 9.21
C SER A 14 29.66 32.45 7.83
N PHE A 15 28.89 32.30 6.75
CA PHE A 15 29.35 32.59 5.38
C PHE A 15 28.20 33.07 4.49
N THR A 16 28.45 34.17 3.77
CA THR A 16 27.64 34.75 2.68
C THR A 16 28.28 34.46 1.29
N PRO A 17 27.53 34.59 0.17
CA PRO A 17 27.67 33.83 -1.10
C PRO A 17 28.48 34.59 -2.19
N PRO A 18 28.78 34.10 -3.44
CA PRO A 18 27.88 33.68 -4.57
C PRO A 18 28.54 32.63 -5.55
N PRO A 19 28.20 32.43 -6.87
CA PRO A 19 27.11 32.93 -7.74
C PRO A 19 26.32 31.85 -8.56
N SER A 20 25.33 32.37 -9.29
CA SER A 20 24.26 31.78 -10.11
C SER A 20 24.70 31.12 -11.43
N LEU A 21 23.91 30.14 -11.91
CA LEU A 21 23.85 29.68 -13.30
C LEU A 21 22.40 29.36 -13.73
N ALA A 22 22.09 29.82 -14.94
CA ALA A 22 21.01 29.44 -15.87
C ALA A 22 19.58 29.92 -15.58
N ASP A 23 18.74 30.18 -16.58
CA ASP A 23 18.81 30.76 -17.92
C ASP A 23 17.33 31.00 -18.32
N SER A 24 17.07 32.09 -19.02
CA SER A 24 15.95 32.32 -19.94
C SER A 24 14.52 31.90 -19.57
N THR A 25 13.61 32.88 -19.45
CA THR A 25 12.43 32.98 -20.35
C THR A 25 11.91 34.43 -20.36
N GLN A 26 11.72 34.96 -21.57
CA GLN A 26 11.16 36.27 -21.88
C GLN A 26 9.64 36.32 -21.62
N THR A 27 9.15 37.55 -21.44
CA THR A 27 7.94 38.17 -22.05
C THR A 27 6.94 38.83 -21.09
N SER A 28 6.80 40.13 -21.35
CA SER A 28 5.55 40.90 -21.42
C SER A 28 4.86 41.38 -20.15
N SER A 29 5.09 42.66 -19.90
CA SER A 29 4.30 43.58 -19.08
C SER A 29 2.84 43.65 -19.53
N VAL A 30 1.88 43.56 -18.59
CA VAL A 30 0.49 44.02 -18.79
C VAL A 30 -0.01 44.72 -17.52
N ASN A 31 -0.66 45.86 -17.73
CA ASN A 31 -1.34 46.75 -16.78
C ASN A 31 -2.16 46.02 -15.69
N LEU A 32 -2.10 46.55 -14.47
CA LEU A 32 -2.93 46.18 -13.33
C LEU A 32 -4.21 47.04 -13.31
N ASP A 33 -5.36 46.44 -13.60
CA ASP A 33 -6.67 46.93 -13.13
C ASP A 33 -7.03 46.19 -11.82
N PRO A 34 -7.65 46.86 -10.83
CA PRO A 34 -8.01 46.24 -9.56
C PRO A 34 -9.19 45.25 -9.73
N PRO A 35 -9.24 44.16 -8.95
CA PRO A 35 -10.25 43.12 -9.11
C PRO A 35 -11.64 43.59 -8.64
N PRO A 36 -12.74 43.12 -9.27
CA PRO A 36 -14.10 43.44 -8.86
C PRO A 36 -14.49 42.77 -7.52
N PRO A 37 -15.43 43.36 -6.76
CA PRO A 37 -15.86 42.81 -5.47
C PRO A 37 -16.63 41.48 -5.63
N PRO A 38 -16.61 40.60 -4.61
CA PRO A 38 -17.24 39.29 -4.69
C PRO A 38 -18.78 39.38 -4.71
N PRO A 39 -19.47 38.43 -5.38
CA PRO A 39 -20.93 38.42 -5.48
C PRO A 39 -21.62 38.04 -4.14
N PRO A 40 -22.87 38.50 -3.91
CA PRO A 40 -23.64 38.18 -2.71
C PRO A 40 -24.09 36.71 -2.68
N PRO A 41 -24.31 36.12 -1.48
CA PRO A 41 -24.68 34.71 -1.33
C PRO A 41 -26.09 34.40 -1.87
N PRO A 42 -26.33 33.19 -2.40
CA PRO A 42 -27.62 32.79 -2.97
C PRO A 42 -28.70 32.52 -1.90
N PRO A 43 -30.00 32.70 -2.24
CA PRO A 43 -31.12 32.41 -1.34
C PRO A 43 -31.34 30.90 -1.13
N PRO A 44 -32.06 30.47 -0.07
CA PRO A 44 -32.25 29.04 0.25
C PRO A 44 -33.15 28.35 -0.77
N THR A 45 -32.65 27.28 -1.37
CA THR A 45 -33.37 26.42 -2.33
C THR A 45 -34.29 25.43 -1.61
N THR A 46 -35.58 25.50 -1.92
CA THR A 46 -36.61 24.50 -1.58
C THR A 46 -36.38 23.21 -2.39
N PRO A 47 -36.49 21.98 -1.83
CA PRO A 47 -36.32 20.75 -2.60
C PRO A 47 -37.60 20.32 -3.36
N PRO A 48 -37.47 19.53 -4.44
CA PRO A 48 -38.60 19.03 -5.25
C PRO A 48 -39.19 17.73 -4.68
N GLU A 49 -40.46 17.51 -5.03
CA GLU A 49 -41.31 16.38 -4.68
C GLU A 49 -41.45 15.45 -5.90
N GLU A 50 -40.96 14.20 -5.84
CA GLU A 50 -41.51 13.07 -6.62
C GLU A 50 -41.10 11.69 -6.05
N ASN A 51 -42.03 10.75 -6.20
CA ASN A 51 -42.18 9.43 -5.59
C ASN A 51 -41.19 8.35 -6.10
N ASP A 52 -40.88 7.33 -5.28
CA ASP A 52 -41.41 5.96 -5.48
C ASP A 52 -40.94 4.96 -4.38
N GLU A 53 -41.74 3.92 -4.20
CA GLU A 53 -41.71 2.87 -3.20
C GLU A 53 -40.50 1.91 -3.29
N THR A 54 -39.97 1.47 -2.14
CA THR A 54 -39.95 0.07 -1.67
C THR A 54 -38.77 -0.24 -0.74
N ASN A 55 -39.10 -0.98 0.33
CA ASN A 55 -38.26 -1.88 1.12
C ASN A 55 -37.72 -1.40 2.51
N SER A 56 -38.49 -1.79 3.53
CA SER A 56 -38.05 -2.37 4.82
C SER A 56 -37.15 -1.58 5.78
N THR A 57 -37.74 -0.76 6.66
CA THR A 57 -37.55 -0.78 8.15
C THR A 57 -38.43 0.30 8.80
N PRO A 58 -39.08 0.07 9.97
CA PRO A 58 -39.90 1.11 10.60
C PRO A 58 -39.02 2.30 11.09
N PRO A 59 -39.46 3.55 10.89
CA PRO A 59 -38.70 4.73 11.28
C PRO A 59 -38.87 5.01 12.78
N VAL A 60 -37.74 5.25 13.45
CA VAL A 60 -37.68 5.80 14.80
C VAL A 60 -38.45 7.15 14.85
N PRO A 61 -39.37 7.35 15.80
CA PRO A 61 -40.04 8.64 15.97
C PRO A 61 -39.02 9.68 16.43
N PHE A 62 -38.85 10.76 15.66
CA PHE A 62 -38.22 11.99 16.15
C PHE A 62 -39.13 12.59 17.23
N THR A 63 -38.74 12.41 18.49
CA THR A 63 -39.33 13.15 19.61
C THR A 63 -38.69 14.53 19.69
N PRO A 64 -39.48 15.62 19.83
CA PRO A 64 -38.93 16.94 20.12
C PRO A 64 -38.22 16.93 21.49
N PRO A 65 -37.30 17.89 21.76
CA PRO A 65 -36.58 17.95 23.02
C PRO A 65 -37.59 18.01 24.16
N PRO A 66 -37.43 17.22 25.25
CA PRO A 66 -38.31 17.38 26.38
C PRO A 66 -38.06 18.78 26.96
N GLU A 67 -39.10 19.63 26.94
CA GLU A 67 -39.26 20.63 27.98
C GLU A 67 -39.06 19.89 29.31
N GLN A 68 -37.89 20.09 29.93
CA GLN A 68 -37.69 19.67 31.30
C GLN A 68 -38.58 20.56 32.14
N SER A 69 -39.81 20.09 32.36
CA SER A 69 -40.47 20.26 33.63
C SER A 69 -39.42 20.05 34.72
N HIS A 70 -39.29 21.05 35.59
CA HIS A 70 -38.55 20.95 36.84
C HIS A 70 -39.23 19.89 37.72
N ASP A 71 -39.07 18.62 37.36
CA ASP A 71 -39.46 17.52 38.22
C ASP A 71 -38.32 17.29 39.20
N SER A 72 -38.63 17.58 40.45
CA SER A 72 -37.75 17.49 41.59
C SER A 72 -37.61 16.02 41.97
N SER A 73 -36.93 15.23 41.15
CA SER A 73 -36.55 13.86 41.49
C SER A 73 -35.08 13.86 41.92
N ASP A 74 -34.85 14.28 43.18
CA ASP A 74 -33.62 13.99 43.91
C ASP A 74 -33.39 12.46 43.85
N PRO A 75 -32.28 11.95 43.29
CA PRO A 75 -31.85 10.61 43.65
C PRO A 75 -31.43 10.71 45.10
N GLN A 76 -32.25 10.14 45.97
CA GLN A 76 -32.04 10.02 47.41
C GLN A 76 -30.69 9.34 47.61
N SER A 77 -29.65 10.17 47.65
CA SER A 77 -28.32 9.79 48.06
C SER A 77 -28.48 9.57 49.54
N ASP A 78 -28.24 8.34 50.00
CA ASP A 78 -28.16 7.93 51.41
C ASP A 78 -27.00 8.65 52.13
N LEU A 79 -26.94 9.97 52.03
CA LEU A 79 -26.39 10.79 53.07
C LEU A 79 -27.41 10.69 54.20
N PRO A 80 -26.97 10.38 55.45
CA PRO A 80 -27.88 10.37 56.57
C PRO A 80 -28.59 11.71 56.53
N LEU A 81 -29.90 11.67 56.26
CA LEU A 81 -30.79 12.80 56.42
C LEU A 81 -30.51 13.22 57.85
N LEU A 82 -29.67 14.24 58.02
CA LEU A 82 -29.61 14.98 59.26
C LEU A 82 -31.02 15.53 59.32
N ARG A 83 -31.90 14.76 60.00
CA ARG A 83 -33.17 15.28 60.46
C ARG A 83 -32.82 16.68 60.94
N PRO A 84 -33.55 17.72 60.52
CA PRO A 84 -33.52 18.93 61.29
C PRO A 84 -34.03 18.47 62.65
N VAL A 85 -33.09 18.06 63.53
CA VAL A 85 -33.27 18.15 64.96
C VAL A 85 -33.83 19.54 65.07
N GLY A 86 -35.07 19.66 65.54
CA GLY A 86 -35.65 20.96 65.82
C GLY A 86 -34.70 21.60 66.80
N ILE A 87 -33.72 22.34 66.29
CA ILE A 87 -32.76 23.07 67.08
C ILE A 87 -33.55 24.28 67.50
N GLY A 88 -34.38 24.05 68.53
CA GLY A 88 -35.25 25.02 69.11
C GLY A 88 -34.42 26.24 69.42
N ASN A 89 -34.76 27.32 68.72
CA ASN A 89 -34.50 28.70 69.10
C ASN A 89 -33.51 28.84 70.26
N TYR A 90 -32.20 28.65 70.04
CA TYR A 90 -31.16 28.96 71.03
C TYR A 90 -31.00 30.48 71.20
N GLY A 91 -32.11 31.21 71.20
CA GLY A 91 -32.18 32.54 71.74
C GLY A 91 -32.03 32.40 73.25
N ASN A 92 -30.85 32.75 73.75
CA ASN A 92 -30.46 32.88 75.16
C ASN A 92 -31.21 31.94 76.13
N PRO A 93 -30.59 30.84 76.62
CA PRO A 93 -31.26 29.93 77.54
C PRO A 93 -31.89 30.74 78.67
N PRO A 94 -33.20 30.55 78.97
CA PRO A 94 -33.89 31.39 79.93
C PRO A 94 -33.28 31.17 81.31
N PHE A 95 -32.39 32.08 81.71
CA PHE A 95 -31.80 32.09 83.04
C PHE A 95 -32.73 32.82 83.99
N ASP A 96 -33.47 32.05 84.78
CA ASP A 96 -34.34 32.59 85.81
C ASP A 96 -33.50 33.09 86.99
N THR A 97 -33.21 34.40 86.97
CA THR A 97 -32.47 35.08 88.04
C THR A 97 -33.20 35.07 89.37
N TYR A 98 -34.53 34.98 89.36
CA TYR A 98 -35.35 35.05 90.58
C TYR A 98 -35.34 33.73 91.33
N ARG A 99 -35.55 32.62 90.63
CA ARG A 99 -35.47 31.29 91.22
C ARG A 99 -34.06 31.00 91.77
N PHE A 100 -33.02 31.33 91.00
CA PHE A 100 -31.64 31.17 91.42
C PHE A 100 -31.32 32.01 92.66
N PHE A 101 -31.77 33.27 92.70
CA PHE A 101 -31.58 34.14 93.86
C PHE A 101 -32.31 33.63 95.11
N ARG A 102 -33.55 33.12 94.96
CA ARG A 102 -34.32 32.53 96.06
C ARG A 102 -33.68 31.27 96.67
N GLU A 103 -33.01 30.48 95.86
CA GLU A 103 -32.26 29.31 96.34
C GLU A 103 -30.97 29.74 97.07
N LEU A 104 -30.29 30.79 96.58
CA LEU A 104 -29.11 31.34 97.23
C LEU A 104 -29.40 32.03 98.57
N GLU A 105 -30.54 32.69 98.71
CA GLU A 105 -30.95 33.38 99.95
C GLU A 105 -31.18 32.41 101.12
N LYS A 106 -31.45 31.13 100.85
CA LYS A 106 -31.56 30.09 101.88
C LYS A 106 -30.21 29.67 102.47
N ALA A 107 -29.12 29.85 101.72
CA ALA A 107 -27.78 29.38 102.08
C ALA A 107 -26.82 30.53 102.46
N PHE A 108 -27.07 31.74 101.98
CA PHE A 108 -26.18 32.89 102.16
C PHE A 108 -26.96 34.17 102.54
N PRO A 109 -26.32 35.11 103.26
CA PRO A 109 -26.88 36.44 103.47
C PRO A 109 -27.22 37.13 102.14
N THR A 110 -28.34 37.86 102.11
CA THR A 110 -28.85 38.60 100.95
C THR A 110 -27.80 39.42 100.17
N PRO A 111 -26.83 40.15 100.79
CA PRO A 111 -25.80 40.87 100.02
C PRO A 111 -24.85 39.93 99.24
N THR A 112 -24.48 38.80 99.83
CA THR A 112 -23.60 37.79 99.21
C THR A 112 -24.32 37.06 98.09
N ALA A 113 -25.56 36.65 98.30
CA ALA A 113 -26.42 36.03 97.28
C ALA A 113 -26.61 36.96 96.05
N ARG A 114 -26.77 38.26 96.29
CA ARG A 114 -26.91 39.27 95.21
C ARG A 114 -25.63 39.43 94.40
N SER A 115 -24.47 39.44 95.07
CA SER A 115 -23.16 39.50 94.39
C SER A 115 -22.92 38.27 93.53
N LEU A 116 -23.19 37.08 94.07
CA LEU A 116 -23.02 35.82 93.35
C LEU A 116 -23.93 35.71 92.13
N MET A 117 -25.20 36.13 92.24
CA MET A 117 -26.12 36.18 91.10
C MET A 117 -25.65 37.14 89.99
N ARG A 118 -25.11 38.31 90.36
CA ARG A 118 -24.53 39.24 89.38
C ARG A 118 -23.30 38.65 88.69
N ALA A 119 -22.44 37.98 89.44
CA ALA A 119 -21.25 37.32 88.90
C ALA A 119 -21.60 36.17 87.94
N THR A 120 -22.56 35.31 88.31
CA THR A 120 -23.00 34.20 87.44
C THR A 120 -23.72 34.71 86.19
N ARG A 121 -24.54 35.76 86.31
CA ARG A 121 -25.16 36.42 85.16
C ARG A 121 -24.10 37.00 84.21
N ALA A 122 -23.07 37.66 84.74
CA ALA A 122 -21.98 38.22 83.94
C ALA A 122 -21.19 37.12 83.20
N LEU A 123 -20.87 36.02 83.89
CA LEU A 123 -20.18 34.87 83.29
C LEU A 123 -21.03 34.20 82.20
N LEU A 124 -22.34 34.06 82.43
CA LEU A 124 -23.25 33.48 81.44
C LEU A 124 -23.32 34.36 80.18
N VAL A 125 -23.42 35.68 80.35
CA VAL A 125 -23.44 36.62 79.21
C VAL A 125 -22.12 36.58 78.43
N ASP A 126 -20.96 36.51 79.10
CA ASP A 126 -19.66 36.37 78.42
C ASP A 126 -19.59 35.08 77.60
N ARG A 127 -19.97 33.94 78.22
CA ARG A 127 -19.88 32.62 77.58
C ARG A 127 -20.89 32.45 76.45
N VAL A 128 -22.15 32.88 76.63
CA VAL A 128 -23.15 32.89 75.55
C VAL A 128 -22.73 33.85 74.44
N GLY A 129 -22.16 35.00 74.79
CA GLY A 129 -21.61 35.94 73.82
C GLY A 129 -20.47 35.34 73.00
N ARG A 130 -19.59 34.55 73.62
CA ARG A 130 -18.50 33.83 72.94
C ARG A 130 -19.04 32.74 72.03
N VAL A 131 -19.93 31.88 72.53
CA VAL A 131 -20.57 30.81 71.75
C VAL A 131 -21.36 31.39 70.57
N ARG A 132 -21.96 32.57 70.67
CA ARG A 132 -22.64 33.21 69.54
C ARG A 132 -21.69 33.77 68.49
N ARG A 133 -20.45 34.14 68.86
CA ARG A 133 -19.43 34.64 67.92
C ARG A 133 -18.66 33.51 67.24
N GLU A 134 -18.36 32.46 67.99
CA GLU A 134 -17.58 31.30 67.53
C GLU A 134 -18.46 30.16 67.01
N GLY A 135 -19.72 30.12 67.44
CA GLY A 135 -20.70 29.13 67.01
C GLY A 135 -21.22 29.44 65.62
N LEU A 136 -21.22 28.42 64.78
CA LEU A 136 -21.77 28.49 63.45
C LEU A 136 -23.28 28.59 63.52
N THR A 137 -23.86 29.58 62.85
CA THR A 137 -25.32 29.71 62.84
C THR A 137 -25.92 28.67 61.89
N VAL A 138 -27.14 28.24 62.17
CA VAL A 138 -27.88 27.31 61.29
C VAL A 138 -27.97 27.88 59.86
N LYS A 139 -28.12 29.19 59.72
CA LYS A 139 -28.13 29.88 58.43
C LYS A 139 -26.81 29.74 57.65
N ASP A 140 -25.67 29.81 58.34
CA ASP A 140 -24.37 29.67 57.68
C ASP A 140 -24.18 28.24 57.17
N ILE A 141 -24.61 27.24 57.93
CA ILE A 141 -24.60 25.82 57.51
C ILE A 141 -25.50 25.62 56.30
N GLU A 142 -26.72 26.15 56.33
CA GLU A 142 -27.67 26.06 55.22
C GLU A 142 -27.14 26.75 53.96
N SER A 143 -26.52 27.92 54.09
CA SER A 143 -25.90 28.63 52.97
C SER A 143 -24.74 27.84 52.36
N GLN A 144 -23.86 27.26 53.19
CA GLN A 144 -22.76 26.42 52.70
C GLN A 144 -23.26 25.14 52.04
N ALA A 145 -24.29 24.51 52.61
CA ALA A 145 -24.93 23.34 52.02
C ALA A 145 -25.55 23.65 50.65
N TYR A 146 -26.15 24.83 50.47
CA TYR A 146 -26.67 25.25 49.16
C TYR A 146 -25.55 25.41 48.12
N LEU A 147 -24.45 26.09 48.48
CA LEU A 147 -23.30 26.24 47.58
C LEU A 147 -22.68 24.89 47.20
N PHE A 148 -22.60 23.96 48.16
CA PHE A 148 -22.12 22.62 47.89
C PHE A 148 -23.07 21.84 46.98
N LYS A 149 -24.39 21.93 47.20
CA LYS A 149 -25.39 21.29 46.31
C LYS A 149 -25.33 21.88 44.90
N ALA A 150 -25.13 23.20 44.76
CA ALA A 150 -24.95 23.84 43.47
C ALA A 150 -23.68 23.36 42.75
N ALA A 151 -22.53 23.32 43.43
CA ALA A 151 -21.29 22.83 42.87
C ALA A 151 -21.36 21.34 42.48
N LEU A 152 -22.03 20.50 43.28
CA LEU A 152 -22.27 19.10 42.94
C LEU A 152 -23.18 18.95 41.72
N SER A 153 -24.20 19.80 41.61
CA SER A 153 -25.07 19.83 40.43
C SER A 153 -24.29 20.23 39.18
N GLU A 154 -23.43 21.25 39.28
CA GLU A 154 -22.55 21.69 38.18
C GLU A 154 -21.58 20.58 37.77
N LEU A 155 -20.88 19.96 38.72
CA LEU A 155 -19.96 18.84 38.45
C LEU A 155 -20.69 17.66 37.81
N ARG A 156 -21.91 17.33 38.25
CA ARG A 156 -22.70 16.26 37.66
C ARG A 156 -23.06 16.57 36.21
N THR A 157 -23.44 17.81 35.91
CA THR A 157 -23.74 18.24 34.54
C THR A 157 -22.49 18.24 33.67
N GLU A 158 -21.35 18.74 34.18
CA GLU A 158 -20.06 18.74 33.47
C GLU A 158 -19.59 17.32 33.17
N LEU A 159 -19.62 16.42 34.15
CA LEU A 159 -19.26 15.02 33.96
C LEU A 159 -20.15 14.35 32.91
N THR A 160 -21.47 14.57 32.99
CA THR A 160 -22.41 13.99 32.02
C THR A 160 -22.14 14.51 30.60
N MET A 161 -21.82 15.80 30.46
CA MET A 161 -21.44 16.41 29.19
C MET A 161 -20.11 15.85 28.65
N LEU A 162 -19.11 15.69 29.52
CA LEU A 162 -17.81 15.12 29.18
C LEU A 162 -17.97 13.68 28.68
N THR A 163 -18.71 12.83 29.41
CA THR A 163 -18.94 11.44 28.99
C THR A 163 -19.69 11.36 27.65
N ARG A 164 -20.67 12.22 27.42
CA ARG A 164 -21.36 12.28 26.11
C ARG A 164 -20.44 12.71 24.99
N ASN A 165 -19.60 13.72 25.23
CA ASN A 165 -18.64 14.19 24.25
C ASN A 165 -17.59 13.11 23.93
N GLU A 166 -17.06 12.44 24.94
CA GLU A 166 -16.11 11.33 24.78
C GLU A 166 -16.74 10.16 24.01
N SER A 167 -17.98 9.81 24.33
CA SER A 167 -18.72 8.77 23.59
C SER A 167 -18.93 9.15 22.12
N ALA A 168 -19.25 10.41 21.83
CA ALA A 168 -19.38 10.92 20.47
C ALA A 168 -18.03 10.92 19.72
N ALA A 169 -16.95 11.31 20.38
CA ALA A 169 -15.59 11.28 19.83
C ALA A 169 -15.15 9.85 19.53
N MET A 170 -15.37 8.90 20.45
CA MET A 170 -15.08 7.48 20.26
C MET A 170 -15.90 6.87 19.11
N SER A 171 -17.18 7.22 19.01
CA SER A 171 -18.06 6.78 17.92
C SER A 171 -17.59 7.31 16.57
N THR A 172 -17.11 8.56 16.54
CA THR A 172 -16.54 9.17 15.32
C THR A 172 -15.23 8.50 14.93
N ALA A 173 -14.32 8.30 15.89
CA ALA A 173 -13.04 7.65 15.67
C ALA A 173 -13.19 6.19 15.18
N SER A 174 -14.10 5.42 15.80
CA SER A 174 -14.40 4.05 15.36
C SER A 174 -15.02 4.02 13.96
N SER A 175 -15.89 4.97 13.63
CA SER A 175 -16.45 5.11 12.28
C SER A 175 -15.41 5.50 11.24
N ALA A 176 -14.43 6.34 11.60
CA ALA A 176 -13.30 6.67 10.73
C ALA A 176 -12.41 5.45 10.49
N LEU A 177 -12.02 4.75 11.56
CA LEU A 177 -11.21 3.54 11.48
C LEU A 177 -11.88 2.46 10.62
N ARG A 178 -13.20 2.31 10.72
CA ARG A 178 -13.95 1.37 9.89
C ARG A 178 -13.86 1.72 8.39
N ARG A 179 -13.97 3.01 8.05
CA ARG A 179 -13.79 3.47 6.66
C ARG A 179 -12.38 3.22 6.16
N ASP A 180 -11.37 3.41 7.01
CA ASP A 180 -9.97 3.15 6.66
C ASP A 180 -9.73 1.65 6.41
N VAL A 181 -10.33 0.78 7.22
CA VAL A 181 -10.29 -0.67 7.03
C VAL A 181 -10.99 -1.08 5.72
N ASP A 182 -12.18 -0.54 5.44
CA ASP A 182 -12.91 -0.82 4.20
C ASP A 182 -12.13 -0.32 2.96
N ALA A 183 -11.51 0.86 3.06
CA ALA A 183 -10.66 1.41 2.01
C ALA A 183 -9.41 0.55 1.79
N LEU A 184 -8.79 0.06 2.86
CA LEU A 184 -7.62 -0.82 2.78
C LEU A 184 -7.98 -2.18 2.17
N ASP A 185 -9.12 -2.77 2.56
CA ASP A 185 -9.62 -4.02 1.97
C ASP A 185 -9.91 -3.85 0.47
N GLY A 186 -10.51 -2.73 0.08
CA GLY A 186 -10.72 -2.37 -1.31
C GLY A 186 -9.41 -2.32 -2.10
N ARG A 187 -8.41 -1.59 -1.58
CA ARG A 187 -7.08 -1.49 -2.21
C ARG A 187 -6.38 -2.85 -2.30
N MET A 188 -6.41 -3.65 -1.24
CA MET A 188 -5.79 -4.96 -1.24
C MET A 188 -6.43 -5.91 -2.28
N LYS A 189 -7.75 -5.83 -2.46
CA LYS A 189 -8.46 -6.60 -3.48
C LYS A 189 -8.10 -6.15 -4.89
N GLU A 190 -7.99 -4.83 -5.11
CA GLU A 190 -7.54 -4.26 -6.37
C GLU A 190 -6.10 -4.70 -6.69
N ASP A 191 -5.18 -4.54 -5.74
CA ASP A 191 -3.78 -4.94 -5.88
C ASP A 191 -3.66 -6.44 -6.15
N LEU A 192 -4.43 -7.28 -5.45
CA LEU A 192 -4.45 -8.71 -5.68
C LEU A 192 -5.00 -9.07 -7.07
N ALA A 193 -6.05 -8.37 -7.52
CA ALA A 193 -6.61 -8.57 -8.85
C ALA A 193 -5.63 -8.13 -9.95
N ASN A 194 -4.96 -7.00 -9.75
CA ASN A 194 -3.94 -6.48 -10.66
C ASN A 194 -2.74 -7.43 -10.73
N LEU A 195 -2.20 -7.86 -9.58
CA LEU A 195 -1.09 -8.82 -9.51
C LEU A 195 -1.46 -10.15 -10.16
N LYS A 196 -2.68 -10.65 -9.93
CA LYS A 196 -3.18 -11.86 -10.59
C LYS A 196 -3.22 -11.68 -12.10
N HIS A 197 -3.69 -10.54 -12.59
CA HIS A 197 -3.75 -10.25 -14.01
C HIS A 197 -2.35 -10.13 -14.63
N GLU A 198 -1.44 -9.45 -13.95
CA GLU A 198 -0.04 -9.32 -14.35
C GLU A 198 0.66 -10.68 -14.45
N ILE A 199 0.50 -11.55 -13.45
CA ILE A 199 1.04 -12.91 -13.46
C ILE A 199 0.43 -13.73 -14.61
N GLN A 200 -0.88 -13.62 -14.84
CA GLN A 200 -1.52 -14.32 -15.95
C GLN A 200 -0.98 -13.84 -17.31
N MET A 201 -0.81 -12.53 -17.47
CA MET A 201 -0.25 -11.94 -18.67
C MET A 201 1.20 -12.36 -18.88
N GLU A 202 2.05 -12.34 -17.83
CA GLU A 202 3.44 -12.81 -17.93
C GLU A 202 3.49 -14.31 -18.28
N LEU A 203 2.64 -15.12 -17.65
CA LEU A 203 2.58 -16.56 -17.92
C LEU A 203 2.17 -16.84 -19.36
N ASP A 204 1.13 -16.17 -19.86
CA ASP A 204 0.68 -16.32 -21.24
C ASP A 204 1.72 -15.79 -22.23
N SER A 205 2.41 -14.69 -21.91
CA SER A 205 3.53 -14.17 -22.69
C SER A 205 4.67 -15.18 -22.78
N ARG A 206 5.14 -15.72 -21.65
CA ARG A 206 6.20 -16.73 -21.61
C ARG A 206 5.80 -18.02 -22.33
N LYS A 207 4.54 -18.45 -22.18
CA LYS A 207 4.02 -19.61 -22.89
C LYS A 207 3.98 -19.38 -24.40
N ASN A 208 3.60 -18.18 -24.84
CA ASN A 208 3.58 -17.81 -26.24
C ASN A 208 5.01 -17.70 -26.81
N GLU A 209 5.93 -17.10 -26.07
CA GLU A 209 7.35 -17.02 -26.40
C GLU A 209 7.95 -18.41 -26.56
N ALA A 210 7.79 -19.31 -25.58
CA ALA A 210 8.26 -20.68 -25.68
C ALA A 210 7.66 -21.44 -26.88
N LYS A 211 6.38 -21.21 -27.19
CA LYS A 211 5.73 -21.82 -28.37
C LYS A 211 6.28 -21.22 -29.68
N ASN A 212 6.59 -19.93 -29.70
CA ASN A 212 7.18 -19.27 -30.84
C ASN A 212 8.61 -19.78 -31.09
N ASP A 213 9.42 -19.92 -30.04
CA ASP A 213 10.76 -20.48 -30.12
C ASP A 213 10.76 -21.90 -30.68
N LEU A 214 9.85 -22.76 -30.19
CA LEU A 214 9.69 -24.11 -30.72
C LEU A 214 9.32 -24.11 -32.22
N LYS A 215 8.39 -23.25 -32.64
CA LYS A 215 8.03 -23.11 -34.05
C LYS A 215 9.20 -22.59 -34.89
N GLN A 216 9.99 -21.66 -34.34
CA GLN A 216 11.16 -21.15 -35.01
C GLN A 216 12.19 -22.27 -35.21
N MET A 217 12.46 -23.07 -34.17
CA MET A 217 13.33 -24.24 -34.28
C MET A 217 12.81 -25.24 -35.33
N ASP A 218 11.50 -25.51 -35.37
CA ASP A 218 10.90 -26.38 -36.38
C ASP A 218 11.11 -25.85 -37.81
N ILE A 219 10.90 -24.54 -38.03
CA ILE A 219 11.14 -23.89 -39.32
C ILE A 219 12.63 -23.95 -39.69
N GLU A 220 13.53 -23.72 -38.74
CA GLU A 220 14.97 -23.80 -38.96
C GLU A 220 15.38 -25.23 -39.36
N ILE A 221 14.88 -26.25 -38.65
CA ILE A 221 15.11 -27.66 -38.98
C ILE A 221 14.60 -27.97 -40.39
N GLU A 222 13.38 -27.59 -40.72
CA GLU A 222 12.80 -27.82 -42.05
C GLU A 222 13.60 -27.09 -43.15
N SER A 223 14.04 -25.86 -42.89
CA SER A 223 14.85 -25.09 -43.84
C SER A 223 16.21 -25.74 -44.10
N ILE A 224 16.86 -26.27 -43.06
CA ILE A 224 18.12 -27.00 -43.17
C ILE A 224 17.89 -28.30 -43.94
N LEU A 225 16.85 -29.06 -43.61
CA LEU A 225 16.52 -30.29 -44.31
C LEU A 225 16.26 -30.06 -45.80
N ASN A 226 15.48 -29.03 -46.14
CA ASN A 226 15.20 -28.66 -47.52
C ASN A 226 16.50 -28.23 -48.24
N SER A 227 17.31 -27.39 -47.61
CA SER A 227 18.62 -26.98 -48.16
C SER A 227 19.52 -28.19 -48.42
N LYS A 228 19.61 -29.14 -47.47
CA LYS A 228 20.40 -30.36 -47.65
C LYS A 228 19.86 -31.24 -48.77
N LEU A 229 18.54 -31.40 -48.87
CA LEU A 229 17.91 -32.15 -49.95
C LEU A 229 18.22 -31.56 -51.32
N VAL A 230 18.15 -30.22 -51.47
CA VAL A 230 18.52 -29.52 -52.70
C VAL A 230 20.00 -29.75 -53.02
N THR A 231 20.91 -29.54 -52.06
CA THR A 231 22.35 -29.75 -52.29
C THR A 231 22.70 -31.20 -52.64
N LEU A 232 21.96 -32.17 -52.09
CA LEU A 232 22.11 -33.58 -52.44
C LEU A 232 21.63 -33.86 -53.87
N GLY A 233 20.54 -33.21 -54.29
CA GLY A 233 20.06 -33.23 -55.67
C GLY A 233 21.09 -32.68 -56.65
N GLU A 234 21.65 -31.50 -56.35
CA GLU A 234 22.73 -30.89 -57.14
C GLU A 234 23.97 -31.79 -57.22
N LEU A 235 24.40 -32.38 -56.09
CA LEU A 235 25.54 -33.29 -56.05
C LEU A 235 25.29 -34.55 -56.88
N ARG A 236 24.08 -35.09 -56.86
CA ARG A 236 23.69 -36.23 -57.69
C ARG A 236 23.73 -35.88 -59.18
N THR A 237 23.20 -34.73 -59.57
CA THR A 237 23.27 -34.23 -60.95
C THR A 237 24.71 -34.00 -61.39
N ALA A 238 25.55 -33.40 -60.53
CA ALA A 238 26.98 -33.23 -60.79
C ALA A 238 27.69 -34.59 -60.94
N MET A 239 27.34 -35.60 -60.14
CA MET A 239 27.88 -36.95 -60.29
C MET A 239 27.47 -37.59 -61.62
N GLU A 240 26.22 -37.39 -62.06
CA GLU A 240 25.76 -37.84 -63.37
C GLU A 240 26.51 -37.13 -64.50
N GLU A 241 26.72 -35.82 -64.40
CA GLU A 241 27.52 -35.05 -65.34
C GLU A 241 28.95 -35.56 -65.43
N VAL A 242 29.62 -35.81 -64.31
CA VAL A 242 30.97 -36.39 -64.28
C VAL A 242 31.00 -37.78 -64.92
N LYS A 243 29.98 -38.61 -64.69
CA LYS A 243 29.86 -39.92 -65.36
C LYS A 243 29.71 -39.76 -66.87
N TRP A 244 28.91 -38.81 -67.33
CA TRP A 244 28.73 -38.51 -68.75
C TRP A 244 30.00 -37.95 -69.40
N ASP A 245 30.71 -37.04 -68.74
CA ASP A 245 31.99 -36.51 -69.25
C ASP A 245 33.05 -37.61 -69.34
N ASN A 246 33.17 -38.44 -68.31
CA ASN A 246 34.12 -39.56 -68.33
C ASN A 246 33.77 -40.58 -69.43
N MET A 247 32.49 -40.86 -69.66
CA MET A 247 32.05 -41.70 -70.78
C MET A 247 32.43 -41.08 -72.13
N ARG A 248 32.19 -39.78 -72.33
CA ARG A 248 32.59 -39.07 -73.56
C ARG A 248 34.09 -39.10 -73.79
N LYS A 249 34.88 -38.80 -72.76
CA LYS A 249 36.35 -38.84 -72.80
C LYS A 249 36.88 -40.23 -73.13
N SER A 250 36.30 -41.27 -72.53
CA SER A 250 36.63 -42.66 -72.82
C SER A 250 36.36 -43.02 -74.28
N VAL A 251 35.18 -42.67 -74.81
CA VAL A 251 34.82 -42.89 -76.23
C VAL A 251 35.78 -42.18 -77.17
N VAL A 252 36.12 -40.91 -76.89
CA VAL A 252 37.10 -40.14 -77.70
C VAL A 252 38.49 -40.77 -77.65
N ALA A 253 38.96 -41.19 -76.47
CA ALA A 253 40.26 -41.85 -76.32
C ALA A 253 40.31 -43.18 -77.08
N LEU A 254 39.25 -44.00 -76.99
CA LEU A 254 39.16 -45.28 -77.70
C LEU A 254 39.10 -45.08 -79.23
N GLY A 255 38.30 -44.12 -79.69
CA GLY A 255 38.21 -43.76 -81.10
C GLY A 255 39.53 -43.19 -81.65
N GLY A 256 40.21 -42.34 -80.88
CA GLY A 256 41.54 -41.83 -81.20
C GLY A 256 42.59 -42.95 -81.26
N PHE A 257 42.56 -43.89 -80.31
CA PHE A 257 43.42 -45.07 -80.32
C PHE A 257 43.22 -45.95 -81.56
N LEU A 258 41.96 -46.21 -81.94
CA LEU A 258 41.61 -46.90 -83.18
C LEU A 258 42.13 -46.17 -84.43
N LEU A 259 41.97 -44.85 -84.49
CA LEU A 259 42.47 -44.03 -85.60
C LEU A 259 44.01 -44.13 -85.72
N VAL A 260 44.73 -44.05 -84.60
CA VAL A 260 46.20 -44.18 -84.57
C VAL A 260 46.64 -45.54 -85.09
N ILE A 261 45.93 -46.63 -84.75
CA ILE A 261 46.21 -47.97 -85.28
C ILE A 261 46.07 -47.99 -86.81
N VAL A 262 44.97 -47.45 -87.35
CA VAL A 262 44.72 -47.40 -88.79
C VAL A 262 45.79 -46.58 -89.51
N VAL A 263 46.11 -45.38 -89.01
CA VAL A 263 47.14 -44.51 -89.59
C VAL A 263 48.52 -45.16 -89.49
N SER A 264 48.86 -45.80 -88.38
CA SER A 264 50.13 -46.52 -88.22
C SER A 264 50.22 -47.69 -89.20
N MET A 265 49.11 -48.41 -89.43
CA MET A 265 49.05 -49.47 -90.43
C MET A 265 49.27 -48.92 -91.84
N GLU A 266 48.62 -47.80 -92.21
CA GLU A 266 48.83 -47.12 -93.50
C GLU A 266 50.26 -46.58 -93.65
N PHE A 267 50.86 -46.03 -92.59
CA PHE A 267 52.24 -45.53 -92.62
C PHE A 267 53.27 -46.66 -92.75
N LEU A 268 53.04 -47.80 -92.07
CA LEU A 268 53.80 -49.03 -92.25
C LEU A 268 53.58 -49.67 -93.63
N TYR A 269 52.38 -49.53 -94.20
CA TYR A 269 52.04 -50.03 -95.54
C TYR A 269 52.62 -49.15 -96.66
N VAL A 270 52.75 -47.84 -96.45
CA VAL A 270 53.38 -46.89 -97.38
C VAL A 270 54.90 -47.00 -97.36
N THR A 271 55.52 -47.27 -96.21
CA THR A 271 56.98 -47.48 -96.10
C THR A 271 57.45 -48.81 -96.68
N THR A 272 56.56 -49.80 -96.87
CA THR A 272 56.87 -51.08 -97.54
C THR A 272 56.70 -51.06 -99.07
N LYS A 273 56.27 -49.95 -99.69
CA LYS A 273 56.21 -49.77 -101.15
C LYS A 273 57.24 -48.76 -101.65
N LYS A 274 58.54 -48.98 -101.41
CA LYS A 274 59.63 -48.41 -102.23
C LYS A 274 60.83 -49.36 -102.20
N GLU A 275 61.33 -49.65 -103.41
CA GLU A 275 62.40 -50.59 -103.84
C GLU A 275 61.95 -52.04 -104.16
N VAL A 276 62.13 -52.66 -105.35
CA VAL A 276 62.41 -52.29 -106.76
C VAL A 276 62.17 -53.57 -107.64
N LYS A 277 62.11 -53.41 -108.97
CA LYS A 277 61.57 -54.26 -110.06
C LYS A 277 62.66 -54.99 -110.90
N LYS A 278 62.39 -56.22 -111.41
CA LYS A 278 62.86 -56.97 -112.66
C LYS A 278 64.37 -57.34 -112.85
N ALA A 279 64.78 -58.64 -112.92
CA ALA A 279 64.77 -59.69 -114.01
C ALA A 279 65.96 -59.59 -115.04
N PRO A 280 66.51 -60.65 -115.73
CA PRO A 280 65.90 -61.92 -116.22
C PRO A 280 66.81 -63.23 -116.26
N PRO A 281 66.31 -64.41 -116.78
CA PRO A 281 66.79 -65.82 -116.64
C PRO A 281 67.39 -66.41 -117.98
N PRO A 282 67.54 -67.75 -118.30
CA PRO A 282 67.19 -69.04 -117.61
C PRO A 282 68.22 -70.22 -117.71
N GLU A 283 68.01 -71.35 -117.01
CA GLU A 283 68.13 -72.73 -117.59
C GLU A 283 67.50 -73.83 -116.70
N LEU A 284 66.96 -74.86 -117.36
CA LEU A 284 66.22 -76.02 -116.85
C LEU A 284 67.12 -77.08 -116.19
N ILE A 285 66.56 -77.92 -115.31
CA ILE A 285 66.63 -79.41 -115.34
C ILE A 285 65.70 -79.94 -114.24
N GLN A 286 64.79 -80.84 -114.62
CA GLN A 286 64.03 -81.72 -113.73
C GLN A 286 64.96 -82.78 -113.13
N PHE A 287 64.77 -83.17 -111.87
CA PHE A 287 64.83 -84.58 -111.52
C PHE A 287 64.02 -84.89 -110.24
N ASP A 288 63.21 -85.92 -110.43
CA ASP A 288 62.54 -86.87 -109.54
C ASP A 288 62.99 -87.00 -108.07
N GLY A 289 62.06 -87.53 -107.25
CA GLY A 289 62.43 -88.44 -106.17
C GLY A 289 62.20 -88.00 -104.71
N GLU A 290 61.09 -88.51 -104.17
CA GLU A 290 60.96 -89.22 -102.88
C GLU A 290 61.42 -88.64 -101.53
N SER A 291 60.53 -88.90 -100.55
CA SER A 291 60.75 -89.24 -99.13
C SER A 291 60.95 -88.06 -98.16
N LEU A 292 59.93 -87.80 -97.33
CA LEU A 292 59.81 -88.29 -95.94
C LEU A 292 60.88 -87.70 -95.01
N GLN A 293 60.48 -86.84 -94.07
CA GLN A 293 60.16 -87.25 -92.70
C GLN A 293 59.93 -86.06 -91.78
N TYR A 294 59.00 -86.31 -90.85
CA TYR A 294 58.82 -85.62 -89.58
C TYR A 294 60.09 -85.59 -88.75
N ILE A 295 60.34 -84.49 -88.03
CA ILE A 295 60.90 -84.54 -86.68
C ILE A 295 60.16 -83.50 -85.82
N THR A 296 59.46 -84.06 -84.82
CA THR A 296 59.18 -83.61 -83.45
C THR A 296 59.26 -82.13 -83.10
#